data_AF-A0A7Y5BIQ4-F1
#
_entry.id   AF-A0A7Y5BIQ4-F1
#
_cell.length_a   1.000
_cell.length_b   1.000
_cell.length_c   1.000
_cell.angle_alpha   90.00
_cell.angle_beta   90.00
_cell.angle_gamma   90.00
#
_symmetry.space_group_name_H-M   'P 1'
#
loop_
_entity.id
_entity.type
_entity.pdbx_description
1 polymer ?
#
loop_
_entity_poly.entity_id
_entity_poly.type
_entity_poly.pdbx_seq_one_letter_code
_entity_poly.pdbx_strand_id
1 'polypeptide(L)'
;METKKPQARDKCFIDTTVYEVCPSNCKSVIAQNPWGGRLKSECIAIEKLRAFMNSENSFSVAISAFQQASPHFIEEFARKSKGSLDLIRYFLNISDQKDINEITSAFSNRTLLSIIELDLQNFSKMSNEKNRAKLENNYFKSKNSLFWNFVSSKKICNFIHFLMKEKEESSLAAQFLLVLPPEIISQLENYANLSDEDEKTLYHALGDGIYELPLKSPKIYQHLLELFKDDLEIFFILQTMEELVKRKAMIINTTEIIISGYKKHGYALSFQAIYSELYGMEIELIVEILGQLRERNILTLSEKNSLQRLFESGGIDFIKGIKTEILGK
;
A
#
# COMPACT_ATOMS: atom_id res chain seq x y z
N MET A 1 4.67 -46.44 20.72
CA MET A 1 4.84 -45.45 19.65
C MET A 1 6.32 -45.23 19.45
N GLU A 2 6.90 -45.90 18.47
CA GLU A 2 8.32 -45.76 18.13
C GLU A 2 8.54 -44.42 17.41
N THR A 3 9.29 -43.53 18.04
CA THR A 3 9.85 -42.33 17.41
C THR A 3 10.88 -42.76 16.37
N LYS A 4 10.49 -42.76 15.09
CA LYS A 4 11.45 -42.89 13.98
C LYS A 4 12.44 -41.72 14.07
N LYS A 5 13.73 -42.04 14.29
CA LYS A 5 14.82 -41.08 14.12
C LYS A 5 14.86 -40.62 12.65
N PRO A 6 14.97 -39.31 12.36
CA PRO A 6 15.17 -38.84 10.98
C PRO A 6 16.49 -39.40 10.44
N GLN A 7 16.44 -40.00 9.24
CA GLN A 7 17.65 -40.47 8.56
C GLN A 7 18.39 -39.26 7.96
N ALA A 8 19.70 -39.36 7.80
CA ALA A 8 20.58 -38.29 7.32
C ALA A 8 20.29 -37.73 5.90
N ARG A 9 19.17 -38.12 5.28
CA ARG A 9 18.65 -37.60 4.00
C ARG A 9 17.49 -36.61 4.16
N ASP A 10 17.05 -36.33 5.39
CA ASP A 10 15.88 -35.47 5.67
C ASP A 10 16.24 -34.01 6.02
N LYS A 11 17.52 -33.65 5.87
CA LYS A 11 18.05 -32.32 6.20
C LYS A 11 18.47 -31.57 4.94
N CYS A 12 18.16 -30.28 4.89
CA CYS A 12 18.68 -29.40 3.86
C CYS A 12 20.16 -29.05 4.11
N PHE A 13 20.77 -28.34 3.16
CA PHE A 13 22.16 -27.90 3.22
C PHE A 13 22.57 -27.15 4.50
N ILE A 14 21.62 -26.46 5.15
CA ILE A 14 21.86 -25.69 6.39
C ILE A 14 21.50 -26.54 7.62
N ASP A 15 21.56 -27.87 7.50
CA ASP A 15 21.34 -28.88 8.55
C ASP A 15 19.97 -28.79 9.26
N THR A 16 18.96 -28.23 8.60
CA THR A 16 17.58 -28.19 9.13
C THR A 16 16.68 -29.22 8.46
N THR A 17 15.84 -29.88 9.27
CA THR A 17 14.83 -30.85 8.82
C THR A 17 13.53 -30.16 8.45
N VAL A 18 12.58 -30.87 7.81
CA VAL A 18 11.22 -30.35 7.52
C VAL A 18 10.49 -29.83 8.77
N TYR A 19 10.80 -30.32 9.96
CA TYR A 19 10.07 -30.00 11.20
C TYR A 19 10.70 -28.89 12.05
N GLU A 20 11.85 -28.34 11.63
CA GLU A 20 12.58 -27.31 12.37
C GLU A 20 12.43 -25.92 11.72
N VAL A 21 12.61 -24.85 12.48
CA VAL A 21 12.53 -23.48 11.94
C VAL A 21 13.72 -23.21 11.02
N CYS A 22 13.50 -22.52 9.90
CA CYS A 22 14.60 -22.08 9.04
C CYS A 22 15.48 -21.05 9.78
N PRO A 23 16.82 -21.15 9.74
CA PRO A 23 17.70 -20.14 10.32
C PRO A 23 17.47 -18.77 9.67
N SER A 24 17.58 -17.69 10.44
CA SER A 24 17.30 -16.32 9.98
C SER A 24 18.24 -15.82 8.88
N ASN A 25 19.40 -16.47 8.71
CA ASN A 25 20.39 -16.18 7.66
C ASN A 25 20.29 -17.15 6.47
N CYS A 26 19.32 -18.06 6.44
CA CYS A 26 19.18 -19.09 5.41
C CYS A 26 19.17 -18.48 4.00
N LYS A 27 18.38 -17.42 3.82
CA LYS A 27 18.28 -16.69 2.56
C LYS A 27 19.61 -16.08 2.10
N SER A 28 20.35 -15.45 3.01
CA SER A 28 21.66 -14.85 2.71
C SER A 28 22.72 -15.90 2.38
N VAL A 29 22.70 -17.05 3.08
CA VAL A 29 23.65 -18.15 2.86
C VAL A 29 23.44 -18.77 1.47
N ILE A 30 22.19 -18.94 1.05
CA ILE A 30 21.87 -19.44 -0.30
C ILE A 30 22.27 -18.41 -1.38
N ALA A 31 22.07 -17.11 -1.14
CA ALA A 31 22.36 -16.06 -2.11
C ALA A 31 23.87 -15.79 -2.31
N GLN A 32 24.68 -15.90 -1.26
CA GLN A 32 26.12 -15.59 -1.30
C GLN A 32 27.00 -16.74 -1.82
N ASN A 33 26.42 -17.93 -2.09
CA ASN A 33 27.20 -19.09 -2.46
C ASN A 33 27.49 -19.13 -3.99
N PRO A 34 28.77 -19.25 -4.42
CA PRO A 34 29.14 -19.36 -5.83
C PRO A 34 28.51 -20.54 -6.57
N TRP A 35 28.05 -21.56 -5.83
CA TRP A 35 27.37 -22.77 -6.35
C TRP A 35 25.85 -22.69 -6.20
N GLY A 36 25.29 -21.48 -6.11
CA GLY A 36 23.88 -21.20 -5.77
C GLY A 36 22.82 -21.95 -6.59
N GLY A 37 23.16 -22.46 -7.78
CA GLY A 37 22.29 -23.35 -8.57
C GLY A 37 21.98 -24.69 -7.88
N ARG A 38 22.98 -25.36 -7.27
CA ARG A 38 22.79 -26.64 -6.55
C ARG A 38 22.13 -26.46 -5.17
N LEU A 39 22.36 -25.32 -4.53
CA LEU A 39 21.78 -25.02 -3.21
C LEU A 39 20.31 -24.66 -3.28
N LYS A 40 19.89 -24.03 -4.38
CA LYS A 40 18.46 -23.85 -4.68
C LYS A 40 17.76 -25.20 -4.76
N SER A 41 18.35 -26.22 -5.41
CA SER A 41 17.74 -27.56 -5.50
C SER A 41 17.67 -28.34 -4.18
N GLU A 42 18.36 -27.91 -3.12
CA GLU A 42 18.33 -28.53 -1.79
C GLU A 42 17.47 -27.75 -0.79
N CYS A 43 16.80 -26.68 -1.22
CA CYS A 43 15.88 -25.93 -0.38
C CYS A 43 14.60 -26.73 -0.12
N ILE A 44 14.35 -27.08 1.14
CA ILE A 44 13.17 -27.86 1.56
C ILE A 44 11.97 -26.98 1.98
N ALA A 45 11.94 -25.71 1.58
CA ALA A 45 10.89 -24.78 2.01
C ALA A 45 9.49 -25.20 1.54
N ILE A 46 9.40 -25.79 0.34
CA ILE A 46 8.13 -26.27 -0.20
C ILE A 46 7.61 -27.44 0.63
N GLU A 47 8.49 -28.36 1.04
CA GLU A 47 8.19 -29.51 1.90
C GLU A 47 7.67 -29.03 3.26
N LYS A 48 8.31 -28.01 3.85
CA LYS A 48 7.85 -27.37 5.10
C LYS A 48 6.44 -26.82 4.98
N LEU A 49 6.15 -26.09 3.89
CA LEU A 49 4.83 -25.49 3.64
C LEU A 49 3.77 -26.58 3.38
N ARG A 50 4.11 -27.65 2.66
CA ARG A 50 3.21 -28.81 2.45
C ARG A 50 2.89 -29.53 3.76
N ALA A 51 3.91 -29.81 4.57
CA ALA A 51 3.72 -30.44 5.88
C ALA A 51 2.82 -29.58 6.79
N PHE A 52 2.94 -28.24 6.72
CA PHE A 52 2.04 -27.34 7.45
C PHE A 52 0.59 -27.45 6.96
N MET A 53 0.37 -27.47 5.64
CA MET A 53 -0.98 -27.69 5.08
C MET A 53 -1.59 -29.03 5.52
N ASN A 54 -0.76 -30.06 5.73
CA ASN A 54 -1.18 -31.38 6.22
C ASN A 54 -1.31 -31.44 7.75
N SER A 55 -1.14 -30.32 8.46
CA SER A 55 -1.13 -30.26 9.94
C SER A 55 0.00 -31.08 10.60
N GLU A 56 1.07 -31.34 9.87
CA GLU A 56 2.26 -32.09 10.32
C GLU A 56 3.34 -31.16 10.88
N ASN A 57 3.19 -29.84 10.69
CA ASN A 57 4.15 -28.81 11.10
C ASN A 57 3.48 -27.66 11.85
N SER A 58 4.28 -26.94 12.64
CA SER A 58 3.83 -25.76 13.35
C SER A 58 3.87 -24.49 12.49
N PHE A 59 3.14 -23.48 12.93
CA PHE A 59 3.11 -22.17 12.30
C PHE A 59 4.51 -21.53 12.19
N SER A 60 5.31 -21.60 13.25
CA SER A 60 6.65 -21.01 13.28
C SER A 60 7.59 -21.61 12.24
N VAL A 61 7.47 -22.92 11.99
CA VAL A 61 8.22 -23.62 10.93
C VAL A 61 7.77 -23.12 9.56
N ALA A 62 6.47 -23.06 9.31
CA ALA A 62 5.91 -22.65 8.02
C ALA A 62 6.23 -21.18 7.65
N ILE A 63 6.04 -20.25 8.59
CA ILE A 63 6.32 -18.83 8.34
C ILE A 63 7.82 -18.59 8.13
N SER A 64 8.69 -19.28 8.87
CA SER A 64 10.14 -19.17 8.66
C SER A 64 10.54 -19.71 7.29
N ALA A 65 9.89 -20.77 6.79
CA ALA A 65 10.11 -21.28 5.44
C ALA A 65 9.69 -20.25 4.39
N PHE A 66 8.54 -19.60 4.59
CA PHE A 66 8.04 -18.54 3.71
C PHE A 66 9.00 -17.35 3.62
N GLN A 67 9.47 -16.84 4.77
CA GLN A 67 10.35 -15.67 4.84
C GLN A 67 11.75 -15.93 4.30
N GLN A 68 12.28 -17.15 4.54
CA GLN A 68 13.66 -17.49 4.21
C GLN A 68 13.83 -18.11 2.82
N ALA A 69 12.75 -18.58 2.19
CA ALA A 69 12.84 -19.15 0.85
C ALA A 69 13.15 -18.10 -0.21
N SER A 70 13.69 -18.57 -1.34
CA SER A 70 13.73 -17.75 -2.55
C SER A 70 12.30 -17.46 -3.00
N PRO A 71 11.98 -16.20 -3.38
CA PRO A 71 10.67 -15.82 -3.91
C PRO A 71 10.16 -16.72 -5.05
N HIS A 72 11.07 -17.29 -5.86
CA HIS A 72 10.72 -18.21 -6.93
C HIS A 72 10.06 -19.51 -6.43
N PHE A 73 10.53 -20.08 -5.31
CA PHE A 73 9.92 -21.27 -4.72
C PHE A 73 8.56 -20.97 -4.13
N ILE A 74 8.38 -19.78 -3.56
CA ILE A 74 7.09 -19.31 -3.05
C ILE A 74 6.09 -19.18 -4.18
N GLU A 75 6.50 -18.62 -5.33
CA GLU A 75 5.66 -18.57 -6.51
C GLU A 75 5.29 -19.96 -7.04
N GLU A 76 6.28 -20.86 -7.16
CA GLU A 76 6.02 -22.23 -7.61
C GLU A 76 5.02 -22.94 -6.70
N PHE A 77 5.16 -22.78 -5.38
CA PHE A 77 4.23 -23.33 -4.41
C PHE A 77 2.84 -22.70 -4.52
N ALA A 78 2.74 -21.38 -4.65
CA ALA A 78 1.46 -20.68 -4.80
C ALA A 78 0.63 -21.21 -5.98
N ARG A 79 1.29 -21.62 -7.07
CA ARG A 79 0.63 -22.15 -8.28
C ARG A 79 0.18 -23.61 -8.17
N LYS A 80 0.57 -24.35 -7.12
CA LYS A 80 0.27 -25.79 -7.01
C LYS A 80 -1.19 -26.09 -6.71
N SER A 81 -1.84 -25.28 -5.89
CA SER A 81 -3.24 -25.48 -5.51
C SER A 81 -3.87 -24.22 -4.93
N LYS A 82 -5.21 -24.18 -4.89
CA LYS A 82 -5.94 -23.09 -4.22
C LYS A 82 -5.59 -22.96 -2.74
N GLY A 83 -5.35 -24.08 -2.04
CA GLY A 83 -4.94 -24.08 -0.64
C GLY A 83 -3.53 -23.52 -0.44
N SER A 84 -2.61 -23.84 -1.36
CA SER A 84 -1.25 -23.27 -1.37
C SER A 84 -1.29 -21.76 -1.59
N LEU A 85 -2.10 -21.30 -2.55
CA LEU A 85 -2.29 -19.87 -2.81
C LEU A 85 -2.88 -19.13 -1.60
N ASP A 86 -3.90 -19.69 -0.95
CA ASP A 86 -4.53 -19.10 0.23
C ASP A 86 -3.56 -18.98 1.41
N LEU A 87 -2.69 -19.99 1.61
CA LEU A 87 -1.61 -19.95 2.59
C LEU A 87 -0.58 -18.85 2.29
N ILE A 88 -0.13 -18.74 1.04
CA ILE A 88 0.80 -17.69 0.61
C ILE A 88 0.19 -16.31 0.83
N ARG A 89 -1.07 -16.11 0.45
CA ARG A 89 -1.77 -14.86 0.71
C ARG A 89 -1.84 -14.56 2.20
N TYR A 90 -2.20 -15.54 3.02
CA TYR A 90 -2.26 -15.36 4.47
C TYR A 90 -0.91 -14.89 5.03
N PHE A 91 0.20 -15.50 4.60
CA PHE A 91 1.54 -15.07 5.03
C PHE A 91 1.92 -13.68 4.52
N LEU A 92 1.58 -13.31 3.28
CA LEU A 92 1.78 -11.93 2.80
C LEU A 92 1.09 -10.88 3.68
N ASN A 93 -0.10 -11.17 4.21
CA ASN A 93 -0.86 -10.24 5.04
C ASN A 93 -0.28 -10.01 6.45
N ILE A 94 0.57 -10.91 6.94
CA ILE A 94 1.19 -10.82 8.27
C ILE A 94 2.69 -10.54 8.22
N SER A 95 3.27 -10.51 7.02
CA SER A 95 4.67 -10.21 6.78
C SER A 95 4.95 -8.70 6.85
N ASP A 96 6.22 -8.36 7.04
CA ASP A 96 6.65 -6.97 6.98
C ASP A 96 6.75 -6.46 5.53
N GLN A 97 6.89 -5.13 5.39
CA GLN A 97 6.97 -4.47 4.09
C GLN A 97 8.16 -4.96 3.23
N LYS A 98 9.28 -5.36 3.85
CA LYS A 98 10.48 -5.76 3.13
C LYS A 98 10.27 -7.14 2.49
N ASP A 99 9.75 -8.09 3.26
CA ASP A 99 9.42 -9.43 2.79
C ASP A 99 8.36 -9.38 1.68
N ILE A 100 7.29 -8.59 1.87
CA ILE A 100 6.22 -8.45 0.87
C ILE A 100 6.78 -7.92 -0.45
N ASN A 101 7.59 -6.85 -0.41
CA ASN A 101 8.18 -6.27 -1.61
C ASN A 101 9.07 -7.27 -2.34
N GLU A 102 9.93 -7.98 -1.62
CA GLU A 102 10.86 -8.93 -2.22
C GLU A 102 10.11 -10.10 -2.88
N ILE A 103 9.12 -10.67 -2.19
CA ILE A 103 8.34 -11.80 -2.68
C ILE A 103 7.48 -11.41 -3.88
N THR A 104 6.70 -10.33 -3.76
CA THR A 104 5.77 -9.90 -4.81
C THR A 104 6.49 -9.34 -6.05
N SER A 105 7.72 -8.85 -5.90
CA SER A 105 8.55 -8.46 -7.05
C SER A 105 8.91 -9.64 -7.95
N ALA A 106 9.04 -10.85 -7.40
CA ALA A 106 9.33 -12.04 -8.17
C ALA A 106 8.08 -12.70 -8.78
N PHE A 107 6.91 -12.49 -8.17
CA PHE A 107 5.66 -13.09 -8.65
C PHE A 107 5.33 -12.62 -10.06
N SER A 108 4.96 -13.54 -10.93
CA SER A 108 4.32 -13.23 -12.20
C SER A 108 2.98 -12.52 -12.01
N ASN A 109 2.57 -11.78 -13.03
CA ASN A 109 1.28 -11.11 -13.06
C ASN A 109 0.11 -12.12 -12.97
N ARG A 110 0.29 -13.35 -13.48
CA ARG A 110 -0.71 -14.43 -13.33
C ARG A 110 -0.90 -14.85 -11.88
N THR A 111 0.18 -14.99 -11.11
CA THR A 111 0.11 -15.31 -9.68
C THR A 111 -0.58 -14.18 -8.91
N LEU A 112 -0.25 -12.93 -9.22
CA LEU A 112 -0.90 -11.75 -8.63
C LEU A 112 -2.40 -11.70 -8.96
N LEU A 113 -2.80 -12.01 -10.20
CA LEU A 113 -4.19 -12.13 -10.61
C LEU A 113 -4.93 -13.18 -9.77
N SER A 114 -4.36 -14.38 -9.61
CA SER A 114 -5.00 -15.42 -8.80
C SER A 114 -5.18 -15.02 -7.33
N ILE A 115 -4.25 -14.23 -6.77
CA ILE A 115 -4.38 -13.73 -5.40
C ILE A 115 -5.57 -12.75 -5.31
N ILE A 116 -5.64 -11.75 -6.20
CA ILE A 116 -6.71 -10.76 -6.16
C ILE A 116 -8.09 -11.38 -6.44
N GLU A 117 -8.18 -12.34 -7.37
CA GLU A 117 -9.42 -13.08 -7.64
C GLU A 117 -9.90 -13.86 -6.40
N LEU A 118 -8.97 -14.52 -5.70
CA LEU A 118 -9.27 -15.23 -4.46
C LEU A 118 -9.79 -14.27 -3.39
N ASP A 119 -9.20 -13.08 -3.31
CA ASP A 119 -9.59 -12.08 -2.33
C ASP A 119 -10.93 -11.45 -2.61
N LEU A 120 -11.23 -11.14 -3.87
CA LEU A 120 -12.55 -10.67 -4.29
C LEU A 120 -13.63 -11.75 -4.09
N GLN A 121 -13.31 -13.03 -4.32
CA GLN A 121 -14.20 -14.14 -4.00
C GLN A 121 -14.49 -14.23 -2.50
N ASN A 122 -13.48 -14.06 -1.65
CA ASN A 122 -13.66 -14.10 -0.21
C ASN A 122 -14.41 -12.86 0.30
N PHE A 123 -14.10 -11.68 -0.25
CA PHE A 123 -14.75 -10.43 0.09
C PHE A 123 -16.23 -10.42 -0.30
N SER A 124 -16.57 -10.91 -1.48
CA SER A 124 -17.96 -11.06 -1.92
C SER A 124 -18.75 -12.05 -1.07
N LYS A 125 -18.14 -13.15 -0.61
CA LYS A 125 -18.79 -14.10 0.33
C LYS A 125 -19.06 -13.50 1.71
N MET A 126 -18.22 -12.59 2.19
CA MET A 126 -18.39 -11.94 3.49
C MET A 126 -19.38 -10.77 3.44
N SER A 127 -19.70 -10.27 2.26
CA SER A 127 -20.56 -9.10 2.11
C SER A 127 -21.97 -9.50 1.69
N ASN A 128 -22.99 -9.06 2.44
CA ASN A 128 -24.38 -9.24 2.05
C ASN A 128 -24.62 -8.57 0.68
N GLU A 129 -25.24 -9.31 -0.24
CA GLU A 129 -25.41 -9.04 -1.69
C GLU A 129 -25.94 -7.64 -2.08
N LYS A 130 -26.40 -6.82 -1.13
CA LYS A 130 -27.09 -5.55 -1.39
C LYS A 130 -26.21 -4.38 -1.86
N ASN A 131 -24.88 -4.46 -1.84
CA ASN A 131 -24.01 -3.29 -2.15
C ASN A 131 -22.76 -3.61 -2.98
N ARG A 132 -22.84 -4.52 -3.96
CA ARG A 132 -21.69 -4.98 -4.78
C ARG A 132 -20.89 -3.83 -5.45
N ALA A 133 -21.57 -2.78 -5.92
CA ALA A 133 -20.92 -1.62 -6.54
C ALA A 133 -20.19 -0.67 -5.54
N LYS A 134 -20.66 -0.56 -4.29
CA LYS A 134 -19.99 0.22 -3.22
C LYS A 134 -18.80 -0.52 -2.59
N LEU A 135 -18.70 -1.82 -2.84
CA LEU A 135 -17.75 -2.73 -2.20
C LEU A 135 -16.37 -2.71 -2.87
N GLU A 136 -16.29 -2.53 -4.19
CA GLU A 136 -15.01 -2.54 -4.92
C GLU A 136 -14.09 -1.38 -4.49
N ASN A 137 -14.63 -0.18 -4.28
CA ASN A 137 -13.87 0.99 -3.80
C ASN A 137 -13.29 0.86 -2.38
N ASN A 138 -13.70 -0.15 -1.60
CA ASN A 138 -13.22 -0.37 -0.24
C ASN A 138 -12.41 -1.67 -0.09
N TYR A 139 -12.18 -2.42 -1.18
CA TYR A 139 -11.42 -3.66 -1.13
C TYR A 139 -10.05 -3.41 -0.49
N PHE A 140 -9.26 -2.47 -1.01
CA PHE A 140 -7.92 -2.15 -0.51
C PHE A 140 -7.87 -1.58 0.92
N LYS A 141 -9.01 -1.17 1.48
CA LYS A 141 -9.14 -0.74 2.88
C LYS A 141 -9.38 -1.92 3.85
N SER A 142 -9.66 -3.12 3.33
CA SER A 142 -9.83 -4.32 4.13
C SER A 142 -8.50 -4.77 4.74
N LYS A 143 -8.55 -5.35 5.95
CA LYS A 143 -7.36 -5.98 6.57
C LYS A 143 -6.75 -7.07 5.68
N ASN A 144 -7.57 -7.73 4.86
CA ASN A 144 -7.15 -8.86 4.03
C ASN A 144 -6.38 -8.45 2.76
N SER A 145 -6.30 -7.15 2.46
CA SER A 145 -5.65 -6.62 1.25
C SER A 145 -4.54 -5.62 1.57
N LEU A 146 -4.18 -5.45 2.85
CA LEU A 146 -3.22 -4.43 3.28
C LEU A 146 -1.84 -4.62 2.66
N PHE A 147 -1.47 -5.87 2.30
CA PHE A 147 -0.18 -6.15 1.67
C PHE A 147 -0.01 -5.43 0.33
N TRP A 148 -1.10 -5.12 -0.40
CA TRP A 148 -1.04 -4.40 -1.67
C TRP A 148 -0.45 -2.99 -1.52
N ASN A 149 -0.66 -2.34 -0.37
CA ASN A 149 -0.05 -1.03 -0.07
C ASN A 149 1.48 -1.09 0.06
N PHE A 150 2.03 -2.30 0.24
CA PHE A 150 3.46 -2.51 0.33
C PHE A 150 4.07 -3.00 -0.97
N VAL A 151 3.28 -3.36 -1.99
CA VAL A 151 3.80 -3.75 -3.30
C VAL A 151 4.37 -2.53 -4.01
N SER A 152 5.57 -2.65 -4.59
CA SER A 152 6.19 -1.53 -5.30
C SER A 152 5.30 -0.98 -6.43
N SER A 153 5.26 0.34 -6.58
CA SER A 153 4.45 1.01 -7.60
C SER A 153 4.77 0.53 -9.02
N LYS A 154 6.05 0.26 -9.31
CA LYS A 154 6.49 -0.32 -10.59
C LYS A 154 5.81 -1.67 -10.86
N LYS A 155 5.71 -2.53 -9.83
CA LYS A 155 5.07 -3.84 -9.97
C LYS A 155 3.56 -3.69 -10.17
N ILE A 156 2.92 -2.75 -9.47
CA ILE A 156 1.50 -2.43 -9.66
C ILE A 156 1.24 -1.90 -11.07
N CYS A 157 2.05 -0.96 -11.59
CA CYS A 157 1.90 -0.45 -12.96
C CYS A 157 2.07 -1.56 -14.02
N ASN A 158 3.06 -2.43 -13.85
CA ASN A 158 3.22 -3.61 -14.72
C ASN A 158 2.03 -4.57 -14.64
N PHE A 159 1.38 -4.67 -13.47
CA PHE A 159 0.21 -5.50 -13.28
C PHE A 159 -1.04 -4.86 -13.91
N ILE A 160 -1.24 -3.54 -13.77
CA ILE A 160 -2.27 -2.77 -14.47
C ILE A 160 -2.14 -2.96 -15.99
N HIS A 161 -0.94 -2.81 -16.54
CA HIS A 161 -0.68 -3.03 -17.96
C HIS A 161 -1.10 -4.44 -18.41
N PHE A 162 -0.74 -5.46 -17.63
CA PHE A 162 -1.15 -6.85 -17.90
C PHE A 162 -2.66 -7.03 -17.85
N LEU A 163 -3.34 -6.45 -16.85
CA LEU A 163 -4.79 -6.54 -16.74
C LEU A 163 -5.49 -5.88 -17.94
N MET A 164 -4.99 -4.73 -18.38
CA MET A 164 -5.54 -4.01 -19.54
C MET A 164 -5.28 -4.74 -20.86
N LYS A 165 -4.04 -5.18 -21.11
CA LYS A 165 -3.61 -5.69 -22.42
C LYS A 165 -3.78 -7.18 -22.62
N GLU A 166 -3.59 -8.00 -21.59
CA GLU A 166 -3.66 -9.46 -21.70
C GLU A 166 -4.97 -10.04 -21.17
N LYS A 167 -5.64 -9.34 -20.24
CA LYS A 167 -6.86 -9.84 -19.59
C LYS A 167 -8.11 -9.06 -19.93
N GLU A 168 -7.98 -7.86 -20.47
CA GLU A 168 -9.10 -6.96 -20.77
C GLU A 168 -9.98 -6.67 -19.53
N GLU A 169 -9.39 -6.70 -18.33
CA GLU A 169 -10.08 -6.48 -17.05
C GLU A 169 -9.89 -5.05 -16.55
N SER A 170 -10.45 -4.07 -17.28
CA SER A 170 -10.29 -2.64 -16.97
C SER A 170 -10.86 -2.24 -15.62
N SER A 171 -12.03 -2.78 -15.23
CA SER A 171 -12.63 -2.51 -13.92
C SER A 171 -11.74 -2.98 -12.76
N LEU A 172 -11.10 -4.14 -12.89
CA LEU A 172 -10.17 -4.61 -11.87
C LEU A 172 -8.89 -3.77 -11.85
N ALA A 173 -8.35 -3.45 -13.02
CA ALA A 173 -7.16 -2.62 -13.17
C ALA A 173 -7.36 -1.24 -12.52
N ALA A 174 -8.54 -0.64 -12.73
CA ALA A 174 -8.89 0.67 -12.20
C ALA A 174 -8.82 0.73 -10.67
N GLN A 175 -9.20 -0.34 -9.97
CA GLN A 175 -9.13 -0.41 -8.51
C GLN A 175 -7.71 -0.17 -7.98
N PHE A 176 -6.67 -0.57 -8.74
CA PHE A 176 -5.27 -0.37 -8.33
C PHE A 176 -4.80 1.08 -8.40
N LEU A 177 -5.53 1.97 -9.08
CA LEU A 177 -5.25 3.41 -9.04
C LEU A 177 -5.38 3.97 -7.62
N LEU A 178 -6.19 3.36 -6.75
CA LEU A 178 -6.40 3.81 -5.37
C LEU A 178 -5.24 3.48 -4.42
N VAL A 179 -4.37 2.53 -4.78
CA VAL A 179 -3.21 2.14 -3.96
C VAL A 179 -1.89 2.75 -4.46
N LEU A 180 -1.90 3.32 -5.65
CA LEU A 180 -0.73 4.00 -6.19
C LEU A 180 -0.50 5.35 -5.47
N PRO A 181 0.77 5.74 -5.23
CA PRO A 181 1.08 7.07 -4.75
C PRO A 181 0.61 8.15 -5.75
N PRO A 182 0.15 9.33 -5.26
CA PRO A 182 -0.28 10.44 -6.10
C PRO A 182 0.71 10.82 -7.21
N GLU A 183 2.01 10.75 -6.92
CA GLU A 183 3.09 11.09 -7.86
C GLU A 183 3.12 10.12 -9.05
N ILE A 184 2.87 8.83 -8.80
CA ILE A 184 2.87 7.80 -9.85
C ILE A 184 1.59 7.90 -10.67
N ILE A 185 0.45 8.13 -10.02
CA ILE A 185 -0.84 8.33 -10.70
C ILE A 185 -0.74 9.49 -11.72
N SER A 186 -0.11 10.60 -11.32
CA SER A 186 0.05 11.77 -12.21
C SER A 186 0.95 11.54 -13.44
N GLN A 187 1.66 10.42 -13.50
CA GLN A 187 2.59 10.07 -14.57
C GLN A 187 2.33 8.65 -15.08
N LEU A 188 1.09 8.17 -14.97
CA LEU A 188 0.75 6.76 -15.20
C LEU A 188 1.19 6.29 -16.59
N GLU A 189 1.02 7.11 -17.63
CA GLU A 189 1.51 6.88 -19.00
C GLU A 189 2.96 6.37 -19.02
N ASN A 190 3.83 7.00 -18.21
CA ASN A 190 5.27 6.79 -18.22
C ASN A 190 5.65 5.51 -17.47
N TYR A 191 4.84 5.10 -16.49
CA TYR A 191 5.12 3.94 -15.64
C TYR A 191 4.40 2.67 -16.09
N ALA A 192 3.20 2.79 -16.66
CA ALA A 192 2.37 1.66 -17.08
C ALA A 192 2.41 1.43 -18.60
N ASN A 193 3.05 2.31 -19.38
CA ASN A 193 3.17 2.21 -20.84
C ASN A 193 1.81 1.98 -21.50
N LEU A 194 0.86 2.85 -21.15
CA LEU A 194 -0.52 2.86 -21.65
C LEU A 194 -0.66 3.96 -22.72
N SER A 195 -1.52 3.75 -23.71
CA SER A 195 -1.92 4.83 -24.61
C SER A 195 -3.05 5.68 -24.00
N ASP A 196 -3.30 6.87 -24.56
CA ASP A 196 -4.42 7.73 -24.17
C ASP A 196 -5.76 6.98 -24.16
N GLU A 197 -6.00 6.11 -25.16
CA GLU A 197 -7.24 5.31 -25.23
C GLU A 197 -7.31 4.22 -24.16
N ASP A 198 -6.18 3.63 -23.78
CA ASP A 198 -6.13 2.70 -22.65
C ASP A 198 -6.40 3.43 -21.34
N GLU A 199 -5.84 4.63 -21.17
CA GLU A 199 -6.07 5.46 -20.00
C GLU A 199 -7.53 5.91 -19.90
N LYS A 200 -8.14 6.35 -21.00
CA LYS A 200 -9.58 6.65 -21.05
C LYS A 200 -10.39 5.46 -20.57
N THR A 201 -10.10 4.27 -21.10
CA THR A 201 -10.79 3.03 -20.73
C THR A 201 -10.61 2.72 -19.24
N LEU A 202 -9.39 2.89 -18.72
CA LEU A 202 -9.05 2.64 -17.32
C LEU A 202 -9.76 3.61 -16.38
N TYR A 203 -9.74 4.92 -16.68
CA TYR A 203 -10.38 5.93 -15.83
C TYR A 203 -11.91 5.87 -15.93
N HIS A 204 -12.49 5.59 -17.11
CA HIS A 204 -13.92 5.31 -17.23
C HIS A 204 -14.35 4.14 -16.35
N ALA A 205 -13.52 3.10 -16.25
CA ALA A 205 -13.81 1.93 -15.44
C ALA A 205 -13.83 2.21 -13.92
N LEU A 206 -13.38 3.39 -13.46
CA LEU A 206 -13.57 3.85 -12.08
C LEU A 206 -15.02 4.27 -11.78
N GLY A 207 -15.86 4.51 -12.80
CA GLY A 207 -17.17 5.13 -12.63
C GLY A 207 -17.06 6.48 -11.92
N ASP A 208 -17.92 6.71 -10.90
CA ASP A 208 -17.90 7.93 -10.08
C ASP A 208 -16.56 8.20 -9.38
N GLY A 209 -15.71 7.17 -9.25
CA GLY A 209 -14.37 7.29 -8.68
C GLY A 209 -13.44 8.22 -9.48
N ILE A 210 -13.74 8.47 -10.76
CA ILE A 210 -12.98 9.40 -11.61
C ILE A 210 -12.96 10.82 -11.02
N TYR A 211 -14.03 11.23 -10.34
CA TYR A 211 -14.16 12.56 -9.75
C TYR A 211 -13.46 12.66 -8.39
N GLU A 212 -13.30 11.54 -7.68
CA GLU A 212 -12.51 11.51 -6.44
C GLU A 212 -11.00 11.56 -6.69
N LEU A 213 -10.54 11.11 -7.86
CA LEU A 213 -9.13 10.95 -8.16
C LEU A 213 -8.37 12.30 -8.14
N PRO A 214 -8.85 13.38 -8.78
CA PRO A 214 -8.27 14.73 -8.65
C PRO A 214 -8.22 15.27 -7.22
N LEU A 215 -9.14 14.86 -6.34
CA LEU A 215 -9.13 15.30 -4.94
C LEU A 215 -8.05 14.60 -4.12
N LYS A 216 -7.68 13.37 -4.49
CA LYS A 216 -6.60 12.58 -3.86
C LYS A 216 -5.24 12.89 -4.48
N SER A 217 -5.18 13.08 -5.79
CA SER A 217 -3.97 13.46 -6.54
C SER A 217 -4.24 14.66 -7.44
N PRO A 218 -4.20 15.90 -6.90
CA PRO A 218 -4.53 17.10 -7.68
C PRO A 218 -3.70 17.31 -8.95
N LYS A 219 -2.49 16.74 -9.02
CA LYS A 219 -1.63 16.83 -10.20
C LYS A 219 -2.19 16.14 -11.45
N ILE A 220 -3.05 15.13 -11.28
CA ILE A 220 -3.65 14.42 -12.43
C ILE A 220 -4.79 15.22 -13.09
N TYR A 221 -5.29 16.27 -12.43
CA TYR A 221 -6.50 16.97 -12.86
C TYR A 221 -6.41 17.52 -14.30
N GLN A 222 -5.31 18.17 -14.65
CA GLN A 222 -5.12 18.71 -16.00
C GLN A 222 -5.06 17.61 -17.06
N HIS A 223 -4.38 16.51 -16.75
CA HIS A 223 -4.32 15.33 -17.63
C HIS A 223 -5.72 14.76 -17.90
N LEU A 224 -6.55 14.60 -16.86
CA LEU A 224 -7.92 14.11 -17.03
C LEU A 224 -8.78 15.08 -17.85
N LEU A 225 -8.65 16.40 -17.65
CA LEU A 225 -9.36 17.38 -18.47
C LEU A 225 -9.00 17.27 -19.95
N GLU A 226 -7.71 17.14 -20.27
CA GLU A 226 -7.22 16.98 -21.65
C GLU A 226 -7.68 15.67 -22.26
N LEU A 227 -7.61 14.58 -21.48
CA LEU A 227 -7.97 13.24 -21.91
C LEU A 227 -9.48 13.12 -22.21
N PHE A 228 -10.33 13.75 -21.39
CA PHE A 228 -11.78 13.68 -21.50
C PHE A 228 -12.42 14.88 -22.21
N LYS A 229 -11.66 15.74 -22.88
CA LYS A 229 -12.19 16.93 -23.59
C LYS A 229 -13.32 16.62 -24.59
N ASP A 230 -13.30 15.41 -25.17
CA ASP A 230 -14.26 14.95 -26.17
C ASP A 230 -15.51 14.29 -25.53
N ASP A 231 -15.45 13.94 -24.24
CA ASP A 231 -16.58 13.48 -23.44
C ASP A 231 -17.14 14.67 -22.63
N LEU A 232 -18.16 15.31 -23.19
CA LEU A 232 -18.73 16.54 -22.62
C LEU A 232 -19.25 16.35 -21.19
N GLU A 233 -19.80 15.18 -20.84
CA GLU A 233 -20.36 14.95 -19.51
C GLU A 233 -19.27 14.95 -18.44
N ILE A 234 -18.24 14.13 -18.65
CA ILE A 234 -17.11 14.03 -17.73
C ILE A 234 -16.34 15.35 -17.69
N PHE A 235 -16.11 15.96 -18.86
CA PHE A 235 -15.38 17.22 -18.97
C PHE A 235 -16.04 18.34 -18.18
N PHE A 236 -17.35 18.56 -18.32
CA PHE A 236 -18.04 19.62 -17.59
C PHE A 236 -18.00 19.39 -16.08
N ILE A 237 -18.18 18.15 -15.62
CA ILE A 237 -18.11 17.85 -14.18
C ILE A 237 -16.71 18.15 -13.66
N LEU A 238 -15.65 17.64 -14.31
CA LEU A 238 -14.27 17.93 -13.93
C LEU A 238 -14.01 19.44 -13.88
N GLN A 239 -14.45 20.19 -14.90
CA GLN A 239 -14.28 21.64 -14.94
C GLN A 239 -14.93 22.35 -13.74
N THR A 240 -16.12 21.93 -13.30
CA THR A 240 -16.77 22.51 -12.11
C THR A 240 -16.03 22.22 -10.79
N MET A 241 -15.14 21.23 -10.77
CA MET A 241 -14.37 20.84 -9.59
C MET A 241 -13.06 21.62 -9.45
N GLU A 242 -12.70 22.50 -10.39
CA GLU A 242 -11.39 23.16 -10.44
C GLU A 242 -10.99 23.82 -9.10
N GLU A 243 -11.89 24.61 -8.51
CA GLU A 243 -11.61 25.30 -7.24
C GLU A 243 -11.47 24.34 -6.07
N LEU A 244 -12.22 23.24 -6.06
CA LEU A 244 -12.08 22.18 -5.05
C LEU A 244 -10.72 21.48 -5.17
N VAL A 245 -10.28 21.19 -6.40
CA VAL A 245 -8.98 20.58 -6.67
C VAL A 245 -7.85 21.53 -6.27
N LYS A 246 -7.93 22.83 -6.60
CA LYS A 246 -6.95 23.84 -6.16
C LYS A 246 -6.86 23.92 -4.64
N ARG A 247 -7.99 23.94 -3.94
CA ARG A 247 -8.05 23.93 -2.47
C ARG A 247 -7.37 22.70 -1.89
N LYS A 248 -7.62 21.50 -2.44
CA LYS A 248 -6.94 20.26 -2.02
C LYS A 248 -5.45 20.25 -2.33
N ALA A 249 -5.04 20.78 -3.50
CA ALA A 249 -3.63 20.91 -3.85
C ALA A 249 -2.86 21.77 -2.84
N MET A 250 -3.45 22.89 -2.40
CA MET A 250 -2.88 23.76 -1.38
C MET A 250 -2.69 23.02 -0.06
N ILE A 251 -3.73 22.34 0.43
CA ILE A 251 -3.67 21.56 1.68
C ILE A 251 -2.57 20.51 1.63
N ILE A 252 -2.51 19.72 0.56
CA ILE A 252 -1.50 18.65 0.41
C ILE A 252 -0.10 19.24 0.34
N ASN A 253 0.11 20.28 -0.48
CA ASN A 253 1.43 20.90 -0.64
C ASN A 253 1.95 21.50 0.67
N THR A 254 1.11 22.26 1.38
CA THR A 254 1.48 22.84 2.69
C THR A 254 1.79 21.74 3.72
N THR A 255 0.99 20.67 3.73
CA THR A 255 1.22 19.52 4.61
C THR A 255 2.58 18.87 4.34
N GLU A 256 2.93 18.64 3.06
CA GLU A 256 4.23 18.06 2.69
C GLU A 256 5.41 19.00 2.99
N ILE A 257 5.25 20.32 2.81
CA ILE A 257 6.26 21.32 3.19
C ILE A 257 6.57 21.18 4.69
N ILE A 258 5.55 21.16 5.54
CA ILE A 258 5.70 21.01 6.99
C ILE A 258 6.36 19.66 7.34
N ILE A 259 5.91 18.55 6.74
CA ILE A 259 6.51 17.22 6.97
C ILE A 259 7.98 17.19 6.55
N SER A 260 8.32 17.79 5.41
CA SER A 260 9.69 17.83 4.92
C SER A 260 10.60 18.63 5.85
N GLY A 261 10.11 19.75 6.40
CA GLY A 261 10.77 20.51 7.46
C GLY A 261 10.98 19.67 8.71
N TYR A 262 9.96 18.90 9.13
CA TYR A 262 10.02 18.02 10.29
C TYR A 262 11.15 16.99 10.16
N LYS A 263 11.19 16.30 9.02
CA LYS A 263 12.18 15.25 8.74
C LYS A 263 13.60 15.79 8.64
N LYS A 264 13.78 16.99 8.08
CA LYS A 264 15.09 17.63 7.93
C LYS A 264 15.66 18.16 9.25
N HIS A 265 14.81 18.59 10.18
CA HIS A 265 15.25 19.26 11.40
C HIS A 265 15.11 18.42 12.66
N GLY A 266 14.51 17.21 12.55
CA GLY A 266 14.46 16.18 13.59
C GLY A 266 13.80 16.63 14.89
N TYR A 267 12.52 16.31 15.10
CA TYR A 267 11.72 16.63 16.30
C TYR A 267 11.68 18.13 16.73
N ALA A 268 12.42 19.01 16.07
CA ALA A 268 12.59 20.42 16.40
C ALA A 268 11.78 21.35 15.48
N LEU A 269 10.73 20.87 14.81
CA LEU A 269 9.70 21.80 14.35
C LEU A 269 8.96 22.28 15.60
N SER A 270 9.33 23.47 16.07
CA SER A 270 8.61 24.13 17.13
C SER A 270 7.17 24.44 16.65
N PHE A 271 6.23 24.46 17.58
CA PHE A 271 4.86 24.96 17.36
C PHE A 271 4.83 26.26 16.54
N GLN A 272 5.85 27.10 16.70
CA GLN A 272 6.01 28.37 16.00
C GLN A 272 6.23 28.20 14.49
N ALA A 273 6.97 27.18 14.07
CA ALA A 273 7.24 26.92 12.66
C ALA A 273 5.98 26.41 11.93
N ILE A 274 5.21 25.53 12.57
CA ILE A 274 3.91 25.10 12.04
C ILE A 274 2.96 26.31 12.01
N TYR A 275 2.95 27.12 13.07
CA TYR A 275 2.12 28.31 13.12
C TYR A 275 2.46 29.31 12.02
N SER A 276 3.75 29.56 11.75
CA SER A 276 4.18 30.51 10.72
C SER A 276 3.80 30.06 9.30
N GLU A 277 3.88 28.76 9.02
CA GLU A 277 3.49 28.20 7.70
C GLU A 277 1.98 28.27 7.46
N LEU A 278 1.17 28.22 8.53
CA LEU A 278 -0.30 28.24 8.45
C LEU A 278 -0.89 29.64 8.66
N TYR A 279 -0.08 30.61 9.07
CA TYR A 279 -0.54 31.95 9.36
C TYR A 279 -1.11 32.65 8.11
N GLY A 280 -2.29 33.25 8.25
CA GLY A 280 -2.99 33.93 7.16
C GLY A 280 -3.84 33.01 6.27
N MET A 281 -3.87 31.69 6.53
CA MET A 281 -4.79 30.77 5.87
C MET A 281 -6.18 30.79 6.52
N GLU A 282 -7.20 30.38 5.76
CA GLU A 282 -8.54 30.18 6.29
C GLU A 282 -8.56 29.07 7.35
N ILE A 283 -9.32 29.27 8.43
CA ILE A 283 -9.40 28.34 9.57
C ILE A 283 -9.75 26.92 9.12
N GLU A 284 -10.66 26.77 8.16
CA GLU A 284 -11.05 25.46 7.64
C GLU A 284 -9.87 24.70 7.00
N LEU A 285 -8.99 25.39 6.27
CA LEU A 285 -7.78 24.81 5.67
C LEU A 285 -6.79 24.39 6.74
N ILE A 286 -6.59 25.27 7.74
CA ILE A 286 -5.72 25.02 8.87
C ILE A 286 -6.17 23.76 9.62
N VAL A 287 -7.46 23.64 9.94
CA VAL A 287 -8.02 22.48 10.64
C VAL A 287 -7.78 21.18 9.85
N GLU A 288 -7.92 21.23 8.52
CA GLU A 288 -7.64 20.07 7.66
C GLU A 288 -6.15 19.69 7.67
N ILE A 289 -5.25 20.66 7.47
CA ILE A 289 -3.80 20.43 7.47
C ILE A 289 -3.34 19.86 8.82
N LEU A 290 -3.78 20.45 9.94
CA LEU A 290 -3.48 19.94 11.28
C LEU A 290 -4.04 18.52 11.50
N GLY A 291 -5.18 18.20 10.88
CA GLY A 291 -5.73 16.85 10.84
C GLY A 291 -4.81 15.85 10.13
N GLN A 292 -4.32 16.20 8.94
CA GLN A 292 -3.40 15.35 8.17
C GLN A 292 -2.04 15.16 8.88
N LEU A 293 -1.50 16.23 9.50
CA LEU A 293 -0.26 16.13 10.27
C LEU A 293 -0.38 15.17 11.47
N ARG A 294 -1.53 15.16 12.16
CA ARG A 294 -1.83 14.20 13.22
C ARG A 294 -1.89 12.77 12.68
N GLU A 295 -2.59 12.55 11.57
CA GLU A 295 -2.71 11.21 10.96
C GLU A 295 -1.36 10.62 10.54
N ARG A 296 -0.42 11.48 10.17
CA ARG A 296 0.95 11.11 9.83
C ARG A 296 1.90 11.08 11.04
N ASN A 297 1.37 11.15 12.26
CA ASN A 297 2.10 11.14 13.53
C ASN A 297 3.16 12.25 13.67
N ILE A 298 2.97 13.38 12.99
CA ILE A 298 3.80 14.59 13.18
C ILE A 298 3.35 15.37 14.41
N LEU A 299 2.04 15.33 14.69
CA LEU A 299 1.42 15.97 15.85
C LEU A 299 0.67 14.95 16.69
N THR A 300 0.73 15.12 18.01
CA THR A 300 -0.21 14.48 18.94
C THR A 300 -1.57 15.18 18.89
N LEU A 301 -2.59 14.51 19.44
CA LEU A 301 -3.95 15.08 19.55
C LEU A 301 -3.95 16.39 20.37
N SER A 302 -3.17 16.44 21.44
CA SER A 302 -3.06 17.64 22.28
C SER A 302 -2.49 18.81 21.50
N GLU A 303 -1.43 18.57 20.72
CA GLU A 303 -0.77 19.63 19.95
C GLU A 303 -1.65 20.15 18.82
N LYS A 304 -2.35 19.25 18.11
CA LYS A 304 -3.38 19.61 17.14
C LYS A 304 -4.41 20.56 17.74
N ASN A 305 -4.98 20.19 18.89
CA ASN A 305 -6.06 20.96 19.53
C ASN A 305 -5.56 22.34 20.00
N SER A 306 -4.34 22.41 20.53
CA SER A 306 -3.72 23.68 20.94
C SER A 306 -3.48 24.62 19.77
N LEU A 307 -2.92 24.13 18.66
CA LEU A 307 -2.73 24.93 17.44
C LEU A 307 -4.06 25.41 16.87
N GLN A 308 -5.05 24.52 16.81
CA GLN A 308 -6.38 24.87 16.32
C GLN A 308 -7.00 26.00 17.14
N ARG A 309 -7.00 25.90 18.48
CA ARG A 309 -7.49 26.96 19.37
C ARG A 309 -6.73 28.27 19.22
N LEU A 310 -5.42 28.20 19.01
CA LEU A 310 -4.57 29.39 18.79
C LEU A 310 -5.00 30.15 17.53
N PHE A 311 -5.32 29.44 16.45
CA PHE A 311 -5.81 30.05 15.21
C PHE A 311 -7.26 30.56 15.33
N GLU A 312 -8.14 29.82 16.02
CA GLU A 312 -9.52 30.24 16.29
C GLU A 312 -9.60 31.50 17.16
N SER A 313 -8.61 31.72 18.03
CA SER A 313 -8.53 32.88 18.94
C SER A 313 -7.73 34.07 18.39
N GLY A 314 -7.31 34.04 17.12
CA GLY A 314 -6.62 35.15 16.47
C GLY A 314 -5.13 35.30 16.79
N GLY A 315 -4.49 34.26 17.34
CA GLY A 315 -3.03 34.12 17.47
C GLY A 315 -2.33 34.99 18.52
N ILE A 316 -2.57 36.30 18.50
CA ILE A 316 -1.88 37.29 19.36
C ILE A 316 -2.59 37.46 20.70
N ASP A 317 -3.92 37.37 20.74
CA ASP A 317 -4.68 37.60 21.96
C ASP A 317 -4.60 36.42 22.93
N PHE A 318 -4.41 35.20 22.42
CA PHE A 318 -4.15 34.01 23.26
C PHE A 318 -2.75 34.05 23.90
N ILE A 319 -1.71 34.43 23.16
CA ILE A 319 -0.36 34.59 23.72
C ILE A 319 -0.32 35.75 24.73
N LYS A 320 -1.04 36.85 24.47
CA LYS A 320 -1.23 37.91 25.47
C LYS A 320 -1.98 37.39 26.70
N GLY A 321 -3.06 36.65 26.51
CA GLY A 321 -3.87 36.04 27.58
C GLY A 321 -3.06 35.15 28.52
N ILE A 322 -2.27 34.23 27.96
CA ILE A 322 -1.35 33.37 28.72
C ILE A 322 -0.27 34.19 29.41
N LYS A 323 0.26 35.23 28.76
CA LYS A 323 1.27 36.10 29.37
C LYS A 323 0.69 36.88 30.56
N THR A 324 -0.57 37.32 30.52
CA THR A 324 -1.27 37.91 31.67
C THR A 324 -1.57 36.90 32.79
N GLU A 325 -1.94 35.66 32.46
CA GLU A 325 -2.17 34.61 33.46
C GLU A 325 -0.88 34.15 34.15
N ILE A 326 0.24 34.08 33.43
CA ILE A 326 1.53 33.64 33.97
C ILE A 326 2.26 34.79 34.69
N LEU A 327 2.13 36.04 34.23
CA LEU A 327 2.86 37.17 34.82
C LEU A 327 2.15 37.85 36.00
N GLY A 328 0.94 37.43 36.38
CA GLY A 328 0.33 37.72 37.69
C GLY A 328 0.74 39.07 38.28
N LYS A 329 0.46 40.14 37.55
CA LYS A 329 0.44 41.54 38.03
C LYS A 329 -0.74 42.24 37.40
#